data_AF-A0A6P0XPC6-F1
#
_entry.id   AF-A0A6P0XPC6-F1
#
_cell.length_a   1.000
_cell.length_b   1.000
_cell.length_c   1.000
_cell.angle_alpha   90.00
_cell.angle_beta   90.00
_cell.angle_gamma   90.00
#
_symmetry.space_group_name_H-M   'P 1'
#
loop_
_entity.id
_entity.type
_entity.pdbx_description
1 polymer ?
#
loop_
_entity_poly.entity_id
_entity_poly.type
_entity_poly.pdbx_seq_one_letter_code
_entity_poly.pdbx_strand_id
1 'polypeptide(L)'
;LGGKGDDIIIGDHGADILTGGLGADSFILRADIVDGIDEIDQADMITDFNVADNDRIIVVANFIPSEGLTYELFNDDTVIRLSDSGFILGVISDTSIEDVENNIFAVPETDYALRLG
;
A
#
# COMPACT_ATOMS: atom_id res chain seq x y z
N LEU A 1 -12.22 -5.11 -1.03
CA LEU A 1 -12.53 -6.29 -0.18
C LEU A 1 -12.19 -7.55 -0.97
N GLY A 2 -11.31 -8.42 -0.48
CA GLY A 2 -10.91 -9.69 -1.11
C GLY A 2 -11.83 -10.86 -0.74
N GLY A 3 -11.90 -11.20 0.55
CA GLY A 3 -12.77 -12.25 1.08
C GLY A 3 -11.99 -13.45 1.61
N LYS A 4 -12.04 -14.59 0.92
CA LYS A 4 -11.33 -15.81 1.31
C LYS A 4 -10.49 -16.28 0.15
N GLY A 5 -9.24 -16.64 0.43
CA GLY A 5 -8.26 -17.03 -0.58
C GLY A 5 -7.22 -15.93 -0.74
N ASP A 6 -6.30 -16.13 -1.67
CA ASP A 6 -5.24 -15.16 -1.97
C ASP A 6 -5.80 -14.13 -2.97
N ASP A 7 -6.11 -12.94 -2.49
CA ASP A 7 -6.76 -11.89 -3.28
C ASP A 7 -5.78 -10.79 -3.72
N ILE A 8 -6.05 -10.19 -4.88
CA ILE A 8 -5.34 -8.99 -5.36
C ILE A 8 -6.31 -7.82 -5.24
N ILE A 9 -5.94 -6.82 -4.45
CA ILE A 9 -6.79 -5.69 -4.11
C ILE A 9 -6.08 -4.41 -4.50
N ILE A 10 -6.75 -3.56 -5.28
CA ILE A 10 -6.18 -2.34 -5.84
C ILE A 10 -7.07 -1.18 -5.40
N GLY A 11 -6.48 -0.15 -4.78
CA GLY A 11 -7.12 1.15 -4.61
C GLY A 11 -7.18 1.85 -5.96
N ASP A 12 -8.35 2.39 -6.33
CA ASP A 12 -8.50 3.13 -7.57
C ASP A 12 -8.14 4.61 -7.36
N HIS A 13 -8.91 5.57 -7.86
CA HIS A 13 -8.65 6.99 -7.59
C HIS A 13 -9.50 7.44 -6.41
N GLY A 14 -8.84 7.91 -5.35
CA GLY A 14 -9.50 8.46 -4.18
C GLY A 14 -8.98 7.79 -2.92
N ALA A 15 -9.73 7.93 -1.84
CA ALA A 15 -9.46 7.26 -0.58
C ALA A 15 -10.26 5.96 -0.51
N ASP A 16 -9.60 4.83 -0.67
CA ASP A 16 -10.23 3.51 -0.60
C ASP A 16 -9.95 2.79 0.72
N ILE A 17 -10.91 1.94 1.13
CA ILE A 17 -10.71 1.01 2.25
C ILE A 17 -10.46 -0.38 1.66
N LEU A 18 -9.23 -0.86 1.83
CA LEU A 18 -8.75 -2.13 1.31
C LEU A 18 -8.70 -3.16 2.46
N THR A 19 -9.47 -4.23 2.31
CA THR A 19 -9.53 -5.34 3.29
C THR A 19 -9.35 -6.65 2.55
N GLY A 20 -8.32 -7.41 2.91
CA GLY A 20 -7.91 -8.70 2.36
C GLY A 20 -8.89 -9.80 2.71
N GLY A 21 -9.07 -10.04 3.99
CA GLY A 21 -9.84 -11.13 4.54
C GLY A 21 -8.93 -12.27 5.01
N LEU A 22 -9.19 -13.50 4.57
CA LEU A 22 -8.38 -14.66 4.95
C LEU A 22 -7.59 -15.15 3.74
N GLY A 23 -6.26 -15.19 3.84
CA GLY A 23 -5.39 -15.71 2.78
C GLY A 23 -4.14 -14.86 2.67
N ALA A 24 -3.31 -15.15 1.67
CA ALA A 24 -2.14 -14.32 1.38
C ALA A 24 -2.54 -13.22 0.38
N ASP A 25 -2.91 -12.05 0.89
CA ASP A 25 -3.46 -10.98 0.09
C ASP A 25 -2.39 -10.01 -0.44
N SER A 26 -2.63 -9.45 -1.62
CA SER A 26 -1.74 -8.50 -2.28
C SER A 26 -2.44 -7.16 -2.48
N PHE A 27 -2.02 -6.16 -1.70
CA PHE A 27 -2.55 -4.80 -1.74
C PHE A 27 -1.72 -3.94 -2.68
N ILE A 28 -2.32 -3.42 -3.75
CA ILE A 28 -1.65 -2.60 -4.76
C ILE A 28 -1.95 -1.12 -4.50
N LEU A 29 -0.89 -0.35 -4.23
CA LEU A 29 -0.90 1.11 -4.11
C LEU A 29 -0.22 1.75 -5.32
N ARG A 30 -0.84 2.80 -5.88
CA ARG A 30 -0.43 3.38 -7.16
C ARG A 30 0.26 4.74 -6.96
N ALA A 31 1.58 4.73 -6.81
CA ALA A 31 2.33 5.98 -6.62
C ALA A 31 2.37 6.87 -7.88
N ASP A 32 2.07 6.31 -9.05
CA ASP A 32 2.05 7.04 -10.34
C ASP A 32 0.83 7.96 -10.51
N ILE A 33 -0.23 7.77 -9.71
CA ILE A 33 -1.46 8.57 -9.77
C ILE A 33 -1.74 9.37 -8.50
N VAL A 34 -0.89 9.25 -7.47
CA VAL A 34 -1.01 10.05 -6.24
C VAL A 34 -0.59 11.48 -6.54
N ASP A 35 -1.51 12.42 -6.37
CA ASP A 35 -1.27 13.86 -6.50
C ASP A 35 -2.04 14.63 -5.42
N GLY A 36 -1.32 15.37 -4.58
CA GLY A 36 -1.92 16.30 -3.63
C GLY A 36 -2.54 15.69 -2.37
N ILE A 37 -2.24 14.43 -2.03
CA ILE A 37 -2.76 13.77 -0.82
C ILE A 37 -1.82 14.04 0.36
N ASP A 38 -2.19 14.96 1.26
CA ASP A 38 -1.45 15.29 2.48
C ASP A 38 -2.18 14.94 3.78
N GLU A 39 -3.47 14.60 3.70
CA GLU A 39 -4.31 14.16 4.82
C GLU A 39 -4.53 12.63 4.80
N ILE A 40 -4.46 12.00 5.98
CA ILE A 40 -4.56 10.54 6.15
C ILE A 40 -5.91 9.99 5.68
N ASP A 41 -6.99 10.77 5.84
CA ASP A 41 -8.36 10.40 5.44
C ASP A 41 -8.60 10.48 3.94
N GLN A 42 -7.65 11.06 3.19
CA GLN A 42 -7.67 11.12 1.73
C GLN A 42 -6.82 10.03 1.08
N ALA A 43 -6.09 9.25 1.86
CA ALA A 43 -5.26 8.15 1.40
C ALA A 43 -5.98 6.81 1.46
N ASP A 44 -5.48 5.84 0.70
CA ASP A 44 -5.91 4.45 0.81
C ASP A 44 -5.58 3.87 2.18
N MET A 45 -6.52 3.13 2.76
CA MET A 45 -6.36 2.50 4.07
C MET A 45 -6.50 0.99 3.98
N ILE A 46 -5.43 0.28 4.35
CA ILE A 46 -5.40 -1.18 4.47
C ILE A 46 -5.74 -1.55 5.91
N THR A 47 -6.79 -2.36 6.11
CA THR A 47 -7.40 -2.54 7.45
C THR A 47 -7.04 -3.82 8.18
N ASP A 48 -6.51 -4.82 7.49
CA ASP A 48 -6.31 -6.17 8.03
C ASP A 48 -5.02 -6.83 7.56
N PHE A 49 -3.99 -6.02 7.27
CA PHE A 49 -2.69 -6.50 6.85
C PHE A 49 -2.09 -7.45 7.90
N ASN A 50 -1.80 -8.68 7.49
CA ASN A 50 -1.25 -9.70 8.37
C ASN A 50 -0.05 -10.43 7.75
N VAL A 51 1.13 -10.14 8.30
CA VAL A 51 2.39 -10.81 7.91
C VAL A 51 2.33 -12.33 8.14
N ALA A 52 1.59 -12.81 9.14
CA ALA A 52 1.47 -14.23 9.41
C ALA A 52 0.71 -14.99 8.31
N ASP A 53 -0.21 -14.30 7.61
CA ASP A 53 -0.95 -14.86 6.48
C ASP A 53 -0.18 -14.71 5.15
N ASN A 54 0.97 -14.03 5.16
CA ASN A 54 1.83 -13.68 4.03
C ASN A 54 1.26 -12.58 3.13
N ASP A 55 0.54 -11.62 3.72
CA ASP A 55 0.10 -10.43 3.02
C ASP A 55 1.27 -9.61 2.50
N ARG A 56 1.05 -8.92 1.38
CA ARG A 56 2.08 -8.12 0.69
C ARG A 56 1.52 -6.80 0.23
N ILE A 57 2.37 -5.79 0.27
CA ILE A 57 2.08 -4.46 -0.27
C ILE A 57 2.90 -4.31 -1.56
N ILE A 58 2.22 -3.99 -2.66
CA ILE A 58 2.82 -3.80 -3.97
C ILE A 58 2.62 -2.34 -4.35
N VAL A 59 3.71 -1.62 -4.58
CA VAL A 59 3.69 -0.23 -5.00
C VAL A 59 4.02 -0.15 -6.48
N VAL A 60 3.14 0.47 -7.27
CA VAL A 60 3.45 0.75 -8.67
C VAL A 60 4.26 2.04 -8.75
N ALA A 61 5.56 1.90 -8.95
CA ALA A 61 6.52 2.99 -8.96
C ALA A 61 7.80 2.64 -9.73
N ASN A 62 8.50 3.66 -10.23
CA ASN A 62 9.80 3.52 -10.90
C ASN A 62 11.00 3.69 -9.96
N PHE A 63 10.79 3.61 -8.64
CA PHE A 63 11.82 3.69 -7.60
C PHE A 63 11.78 2.44 -6.72
N ILE A 64 12.83 2.23 -5.92
CA ILE A 64 12.81 1.20 -4.87
C ILE A 64 12.19 1.76 -3.59
N PRO A 65 11.37 0.98 -2.83
CA PRO A 65 10.66 1.48 -1.65
C PRO A 65 11.58 2.14 -0.62
N SER A 66 12.77 1.59 -0.41
CA SER A 66 13.76 2.11 0.55
C SER A 66 14.36 3.47 0.18
N GLU A 67 14.22 3.93 -1.07
CA GLU A 67 14.71 5.24 -1.52
C GLU A 67 13.56 6.22 -1.79
N GLY A 68 12.42 5.71 -2.28
CA GLY A 68 11.29 6.53 -2.69
C GLY A 68 10.16 6.64 -1.68
N LEU A 69 10.19 5.88 -0.58
CA LEU A 69 9.18 5.95 0.48
C LEU A 69 9.79 6.33 1.83
N THR A 70 8.96 7.00 2.64
CA THR A 70 9.18 7.25 4.06
C THR A 70 8.01 6.69 4.85
N TYR A 71 8.27 6.26 6.07
CA TYR A 71 7.29 5.62 6.94
C TYR A 71 7.19 6.37 8.26
N GLU A 72 5.97 6.56 8.75
CA GLU A 72 5.68 7.25 10.00
C GLU A 72 4.61 6.49 10.78
N LEU A 73 4.78 6.35 12.10
CA LEU A 73 3.74 5.80 12.95
C LEU A 73 2.78 6.91 13.39
N PHE A 74 1.49 6.68 13.23
CA PHE A 74 0.43 7.56 13.68
C PHE A 74 -0.70 6.74 14.31
N ASN A 75 -0.90 6.86 15.63
CA ASN A 75 -1.90 6.08 16.38
C ASN A 75 -1.84 4.56 16.15
N ASP A 76 -0.64 3.99 16.17
CA ASP A 76 -0.37 2.56 15.91
C ASP A 76 -0.54 2.11 14.44
N ASP A 77 -1.00 3.01 13.56
CA ASP A 77 -1.02 2.79 12.12
C ASP A 77 0.31 3.22 11.49
N THR A 78 0.73 2.54 10.43
CA THR A 78 1.88 2.94 9.61
C THR A 78 1.42 3.74 8.41
N VAL A 79 1.86 4.98 8.32
CA VAL A 79 1.62 5.88 7.19
C VAL A 79 2.80 5.79 6.23
N ILE A 80 2.52 5.48 4.97
CA ILE A 80 3.50 5.45 3.88
C ILE A 80 3.41 6.76 3.12
N ARG A 81 4.53 7.45 2.98
CA ARG A 81 4.66 8.70 2.23
C ARG A 81 5.69 8.60 1.13
N LEU A 82 5.47 9.30 0.03
CA LEU A 82 6.46 9.46 -1.02
C LEU A 82 7.59 10.40 -0.54
N SER A 83 8.84 9.98 -0.68
CA SER A 83 10.02 10.73 -0.22
C SER A 83 10.25 12.05 -0.96
N ASP A 84 9.77 12.15 -2.20
CA ASP A 84 9.99 13.30 -3.09
C ASP A 84 9.00 14.45 -2.84
N SER A 85 7.72 14.12 -2.65
CA SER A 85 6.60 15.05 -2.51
C SER A 85 6.09 15.16 -1.07
N GLY A 86 6.28 14.13 -0.25
CA GLY A 86 5.71 14.00 1.09
C GLY A 86 4.24 13.55 1.09
N PHE A 87 3.65 13.32 -0.09
CA PHE A 87 2.28 12.85 -0.21
C PHE A 87 2.10 11.46 0.38
N ILE A 88 0.92 11.23 0.97
CA ILE A 88 0.57 9.94 1.56
C ILE A 88 0.17 9.00 0.43
N LEU A 89 0.87 7.87 0.34
CA LEU A 89 0.58 6.80 -0.60
C LEU A 89 -0.48 5.83 -0.05
N GLY A 90 -0.45 5.60 1.26
CA GLY A 90 -1.40 4.72 1.93
C GLY A 90 -1.13 4.61 3.42
N VAL A 91 -2.10 4.07 4.15
CA VAL A 91 -2.12 3.92 5.60
C VAL A 91 -2.43 2.46 5.91
N ILE A 92 -1.60 1.83 6.74
CA ILE A 92 -1.74 0.42 7.09
C ILE A 92 -2.11 0.38 8.57
N SER A 93 -3.28 -0.16 8.87
CA SER A 93 -3.80 -0.11 10.21
C SER A 93 -3.14 -1.14 11.14
N ASP A 94 -2.93 -0.77 12.40
CA ASP A 94 -2.41 -1.63 13.48
C ASP A 94 -1.17 -2.47 13.08
N THR A 95 -0.28 -1.86 12.30
CA THR A 95 0.89 -2.55 11.74
C THR A 95 2.14 -1.73 12.00
N SER A 96 3.23 -2.41 12.38
CA SER A 96 4.51 -1.76 12.63
C SER A 96 5.21 -1.35 11.32
N ILE A 97 6.05 -0.31 11.39
CA ILE A 97 6.86 0.12 10.23
C ILE A 97 7.75 -1.02 9.74
N GLU A 98 8.35 -1.79 10.65
CA GLU A 98 9.23 -2.91 10.30
C GLU A 98 8.48 -3.98 9.50
N ASP A 99 7.24 -4.28 9.88
CA ASP A 99 6.40 -5.25 9.17
C ASP A 99 6.02 -4.75 7.77
N VAL A 100 5.70 -3.46 7.64
CA VAL A 100 5.42 -2.83 6.33
C VAL A 100 6.67 -2.84 5.45
N GLU A 101 7.80 -2.36 5.96
CA GLU A 101 9.07 -2.26 5.21
C GLU A 101 9.57 -3.62 4.71
N ASN A 102 9.37 -4.68 5.49
CA ASN A 102 9.80 -6.03 5.13
C ASN A 102 8.89 -6.70 4.09
N ASN A 103 7.65 -6.22 3.92
CA ASN A 103 6.64 -6.84 3.07
C ASN A 103 6.14 -5.93 1.93
N ILE A 104 6.82 -4.80 1.71
CA ILE A 104 6.53 -3.86 0.64
C ILE A 104 7.48 -4.03 -0.54
N PHE A 105 6.92 -4.07 -1.75
CA PHE A 105 7.67 -4.28 -2.99
C PHE A 105 7.27 -3.22 -4.01
N ALA A 106 8.23 -2.64 -4.72
CA ALA A 106 7.93 -1.79 -5.86
C ALA A 106 8.00 -2.58 -7.17
N VAL A 107 7.06 -2.29 -8.05
CA VAL A 107 7.00 -2.81 -9.42
C VAL A 107 6.87 -1.63 -10.39
N PRO A 108 7.63 -1.62 -11.50
CA PRO A 108 7.57 -0.52 -12.46
C PRO A 108 6.22 -0.51 -13.18
N GLU A 109 5.71 0.69 -13.47
CA GLU A 109 4.46 0.90 -14.24
C GLU A 109 4.51 0.30 -15.66
N THR A 110 5.72 0.03 -16.16
CA THR A 110 5.96 -0.62 -17.45
C THR A 110 5.78 -2.14 -17.40
N ASP A 111 5.58 -2.72 -16.22
CA ASP A 111 5.21 -4.12 -16.09
C ASP A 111 3.80 -4.34 -16.61
N TYR A 112 3.72 -5.03 -17.76
CA TYR A 112 2.46 -5.31 -18.45
C TYR A 112 1.47 -6.14 -17.64
N ALA A 113 1.92 -6.81 -16.56
CA ALA A 113 1.04 -7.55 -15.66
C ALA A 113 0.03 -6.65 -14.92
N LEU A 114 0.35 -5.36 -14.73
CA LEU A 114 -0.50 -4.40 -14.00
C LEU A 114 -1.53 -3.68 -14.88
N ARG A 115 -1.52 -3.93 -16.20
CA ARG A 115 -2.47 -3.35 -17.16
C ARG A 115 -3.75 -4.16 -17.33
N LEU A 116 -3.87 -5.29 -16.64
CA LEU A 116 -5.09 -6.12 -16.65
C LEU A 116 -5.94 -5.78 -15.43
N GLY A 117 -6.49 -4.56 -15.43
CA GLY A 117 -7.63 -4.14 -14.64
C GLY A 117 -8.76 -3.72 -15.57
#